data_AF-A0A517ZWR8-F1
#
_entry.id   AF-A0A517ZWR8-F1
#
_cell.length_a   1.000
_cell.length_b   1.000
_cell.length_c   1.000
_cell.angle_alpha   90.00
_cell.angle_beta   90.00
_cell.angle_gamma   90.00
#
_symmetry.space_group_name_H-M   'P 1'
#
loop_
_entity.id
_entity.type
_entity.pdbx_description
1 polymer ?
#
loop_
_entity_poly.entity_id
_entity_poly.type
_entity_poly.pdbx_seq_one_letter_code
_entity_poly.pdbx_strand_id
1 'polypeptide(L)' 'MTKPQELREMSDEQLAFTLREAQQELFRLRFQAAAERSDAPSALRKIRRDIARIHTITRQRELAQEAEAKLAPQAEA' A
#
# COMPACT_ATOMS: atom_id res chain seq x y z
N MET A 1 -8.72 8.41 6.97
CA MET A 1 -7.34 8.06 6.56
C MET A 1 -7.15 6.68 7.13
N THR A 2 -6.80 5.67 6.33
CA THR A 2 -6.61 4.32 6.89
C THR A 2 -5.39 4.37 7.81
N LYS A 3 -5.57 3.93 9.06
CA LYS A 3 -4.50 4.02 10.05
C LYS A 3 -3.42 2.99 9.70
N PRO A 4 -2.13 3.30 9.89
CA PRO A 4 -1.05 2.34 9.59
C PRO A 4 -1.17 1.02 10.38
N GLN A 5 -1.80 1.06 11.55
CA GLN A 5 -2.05 -0.14 12.38
C GLN A 5 -3.03 -1.09 11.71
N GLU A 6 -4.16 -0.58 11.20
CA GLU A 6 -5.18 -1.38 10.49
C GLU A 6 -4.57 -2.09 9.27
N LEU A 7 -3.69 -1.42 8.53
CA LEU A 7 -3.00 -2.02 7.38
C LEU A 7 -1.98 -3.11 7.80
N ARG A 8 -1.42 -3.04 9.01
CA ARG A 8 -0.48 -4.06 9.51
C ARG A 8 -1.20 -5.31 10.00
N GLU A 9 -2.43 -5.18 10.47
CA GLU A 9 -3.28 -6.28 10.92
C GLU A 9 -3.89 -7.07 9.76
N MET A 10 -3.97 -6.47 8.56
CA MET A 10 -4.45 -7.12 7.34
C MET A 10 -3.50 -8.22 6.83
N SER A 11 -4.08 -9.27 6.25
CA SER A 11 -3.33 -10.30 5.53
C SER A 11 -2.76 -9.75 4.21
N ASP A 12 -1.77 -10.44 3.62
CA ASP A 12 -1.18 -10.02 2.34
C ASP A 12 -2.21 -9.97 1.20
N GLU A 13 -3.17 -10.90 1.20
CA GLU A 13 -4.27 -10.93 0.23
C GLU A 13 -5.22 -9.74 0.41
N GLN A 14 -5.55 -9.39 1.65
CA GLN A 14 -6.38 -8.23 1.97
C GLN A 14 -5.67 -6.93 1.59
N LEU A 15 -4.35 -6.84 1.81
CA LEU A 15 -3.55 -5.69 1.38
C LEU A 15 -3.54 -5.57 -0.15
N ALA A 16 -3.36 -6.68 -0.87
CA ALA A 16 -3.41 -6.70 -2.33
C ALA A 16 -4.79 -6.30 -2.87
N PHE A 17 -5.87 -6.76 -2.24
CA PHE A 17 -7.23 -6.35 -2.58
C PHE A 17 -7.44 -4.85 -2.35
N THR A 18 -7.10 -4.36 -1.17
CA THR A 18 -7.22 -2.93 -0.80
C THR A 18 -6.39 -2.04 -1.73
N LEU A 19 -5.22 -2.52 -2.17
CA LEU A 19 -4.38 -1.81 -3.13
C LEU A 19 -5.08 -1.63 -4.49
N ARG A 20 -5.72 -2.69 -5.01
CA ARG A 20 -6.45 -2.64 -6.28
C ARG A 20 -7.63 -1.67 -6.22
N GLU A 21 -8.42 -1.75 -5.15
CA GLU A 21 -9.53 -0.83 -4.89
C GLU A 21 -9.06 0.63 -4.86
N ALA A 22 -7.97 0.91 -4.12
CA ALA A 22 -7.40 2.25 -4.03
C ALA A 22 -6.87 2.77 -5.38
N GLN A 23 -6.29 1.90 -6.21
CA GLN A 23 -5.84 2.25 -7.56
C GLN A 23 -7.01 2.57 -8.50
N GLN A 24 -8.10 1.80 -8.42
CA GLN A 24 -9.29 2.03 -9.23
C GLN A 24 -9.96 3.36 -8.85
N GLU A 25 -10.07 3.64 -7.55
CA GLU A 25 -10.60 4.92 -7.06
C GLU A 25 -9.70 6.09 -7.47
N LEU A 26 -8.38 5.92 -7.43
CA LEU A 26 -7.44 6.92 -7.94
C LEU A 26 -7.66 7.22 -9.42
N PHE A 27 -7.89 6.19 -10.23
CA PHE A 27 -8.18 6.35 -11.66
C PHE A 27 -9.49 7.11 -11.89
N ARG A 28 -10.55 6.73 -11.16
CA ARG A 28 -11.85 7.42 -11.21
C ARG A 28 -11.73 8.90 -10.86
N LEU A 29 -11.03 9.21 -9.76
CA LEU A 29 -10.83 10.60 -9.33
C LEU A 29 -9.96 11.40 -10.29
N ARG A 30 -8.96 10.78 -10.94
CA ARG A 30 -8.17 11.44 -11.99
C ARG A 30 -9.03 11.78 -13.20
N PHE A 31 -9.92 10.88 -13.60
CA PHE A 31 -10.84 11.10 -14.70
C PHE A 31 -11.85 12.23 -14.38
N GLN A 32 -12.39 12.24 -13.17
CA GLN A 32 -13.27 13.31 -12.69
C GLN A 32 -12.56 14.67 -12.58
N ALA A 33 -11.31 14.68 -12.10
CA ALA A 33 -10.52 15.89 -12.00
C ALA A 33 -10.18 16.51 -13.37
N ALA A 34 -10.03 15.67 -14.41
CA ALA A 34 -9.80 16.13 -15.78
C ALA A 34 -11.06 16.75 -16.42
N ALA A 35 -12.26 16.36 -15.95
CA ALA A 35 -13.54 16.87 -16.45
C ALA A 35 -13.94 18.24 -15.84
N GLU A 36 -12.96 19.06 -15.41
CA GLU A 36 -13.10 20.43 -14.88
C GLU A 36 -14.04 20.60 -13.65
N ARG A 37 -14.41 19.50 -12.98
CA ARG A 37 -15.17 19.52 -11.72
C ARG A 37 -14.33 18.91 -10.59
N SER A 38 -13.34 19.69 -10.15
CA SER A 38 -12.38 19.28 -9.13
C SER A 38 -12.94 19.56 -7.72
N ASP A 39 -13.74 18.65 -7.18
CA ASP A 39 -14.32 18.81 -5.83
C ASP A 39 -13.44 18.20 -4.70
N ALA A 40 -12.41 17.39 -5.02
CA ALA A 40 -11.68 16.64 -3.98
C ALA A 40 -10.16 16.43 -4.20
N PRO A 41 -9.34 17.49 -4.35
CA PRO A 41 -7.87 17.37 -4.40
C PRO A 41 -7.26 16.74 -3.13
N SER A 42 -7.94 16.89 -1.98
CA SER A 42 -7.57 16.28 -0.70
C SER A 42 -7.74 14.76 -0.71
N ALA A 43 -8.81 14.24 -1.32
CA ALA A 43 -9.06 12.80 -1.48
C ALA A 43 -8.00 12.14 -2.37
N LEU A 44 -7.64 12.80 -3.46
CA LEU A 44 -6.57 12.38 -4.37
C LEU A 44 -5.20 12.27 -3.67
N ARG A 45 -4.89 13.18 -2.73
CA ARG A 45 -3.69 13.10 -1.87
C ARG A 45 -3.81 11.95 -0.86
N LYS A 46 -4.97 11.75 -0.27
CA LYS A 46 -5.23 10.69 0.72
C LYS A 46 -5.02 9.30 0.10
N ILE A 47 -5.65 9.03 -1.04
CA ILE A 47 -5.56 7.72 -1.72
C ILE A 47 -4.13 7.40 -2.15
N ARG A 48 -3.39 8.38 -2.68
CA ARG A 48 -1.95 8.19 -3.01
C ARG A 48 -1.12 7.80 -1.79
N ARG A 49 -1.38 8.41 -0.63
CA ARG A 49 -0.68 8.05 0.62
C ARG A 49 -1.07 6.66 1.09
N ASP A 50 -2.33 6.28 0.95
CA ASP A 50 -2.81 4.96 1.37
C ASP A 50 -2.17 3.85 0.50
N ILE A 51 -2.07 4.06 -0.82
CA ILE A 51 -1.31 3.19 -1.74
C ILE A 51 0.16 3.07 -1.32
N ALA A 52 0.83 4.20 -1.06
CA ALA A 52 2.24 4.21 -0.65
C ALA A 52 2.48 3.45 0.67
N ARG A 53 1.56 3.55 1.64
CA ARG A 53 1.63 2.81 2.90
C ARG A 53 1.50 1.32 2.70
N ILE A 54 0.57 0.87 1.85
CA ILE A 54 0.39 -0.55 1.54
C ILE A 54 1.68 -1.12 0.95
N HIS A 55 2.24 -0.47 -0.08
CA HIS A 55 3.52 -0.88 -0.66
C HIS A 55 4.66 -0.92 0.35
N THR A 56 4.73 0.06 1.25
CA THR A 56 5.75 0.09 2.30
C THR A 56 5.63 -1.10 3.24
N ILE A 57 4.41 -1.45 3.67
CA ILE A 57 4.18 -2.58 4.59
C ILE A 57 4.51 -3.90 3.90
N THR A 58 4.06 -4.09 2.66
CA THR A 58 4.39 -5.29 1.86
C THR A 58 5.91 -5.43 1.72
N ARG A 59 6.62 -4.34 1.37
CA ARG A 59 8.09 -4.38 1.25
C ARG A 59 8.78 -4.63 2.58
N GLN A 60 8.25 -4.10 3.69
CA GLN A 60 8.78 -4.38 5.03
C GLN A 60 8.65 -5.87 5.39
N ARG A 61 7.54 -6.52 5.02
CA ARG A 61 7.35 -7.97 5.21
C ARG A 61 8.33 -8.78 4.37
N GLU A 62 8.48 -8.43 3.10
CA GLU A 62 9.47 -9.06 2.21
C GLU A 62 10.90 -8.93 2.74
N LEU A 63 11.30 -7.72 3.14
CA LEU A 63 12.65 -7.47 3.69
C LEU A 63 12.90 -8.24 4.99
N ALA A 64 11.89 -8.42 5.84
CA ALA A 64 12.01 -9.23 7.04
C ALA A 64 12.26 -10.72 6.69
N GLN A 65 11.53 -11.25 5.71
CA GLN A 65 11.77 -12.62 5.22
C GLN A 65 13.13 -12.78 4.53
N GLU A 66 13.54 -11.81 3.70
CA GLU A 66 14.86 -11.79 3.07
C GLU A 66 15.99 -11.74 4.12
N ALA A 67 15.82 -10.99 5.21
CA ALA A 67 16.78 -10.89 6.30
C ALA A 67 16.88 -12.21 7.09
N GLU A 68 15.75 -12.86 7.37
CA GLU A 68 15.71 -14.16 8.04
C GLU A 68 16.37 -15.26 7.17
N ALA A 69 16.08 -15.26 5.86
CA ALA A 69 16.71 -16.18 4.91
C ALA A 69 18.24 -15.98 4.80
N LYS A 70 18.73 -14.75 5.00
CA LYS A 70 20.17 -14.43 4.96
C LYS A 70 20.96 -14.81 6.20
N LEU A 71 20.32 -14.99 7.36
CA LEU A 71 20.97 -15.41 8.60
C LEU A 71 21.13 -16.94 8.71
N ALA A 72 20.29 -17.71 8.01
CA ALA A 72 20.31 -19.18 8.04
C ALA A 72 21.62 -19.87 7.56
N PRO A 73 22.42 -19.35 6.62
CA PRO A 73 23.61 -20.07 6.12
C PRO A 73 24.88 -19.91 6.98
N GLN A 74 24.85 -19.17 8.10
CA GLN A 74 26.06 -18.90 8.90
C GLN A 74 26.26 -19.84 10.11
N ALA A 75 25.37 -20.81 10.33
CA ALA A 75 25.44 -21.71 11.49
C ALA A 75 26.16 -23.05 11.22
N GLU A 76 26.62 -23.32 10.00
CA GLU A 76 27.42 -24.51 9.67
C GLU A 76 28.77 -24.09 9.06
N ALA A 77 29.73 -23.72 9.91
CA ALA A 77 31.16 -23.65 9.58
C ALA A 77 32.01 -23.93 10.83
#